data_AF-A0ABD7LVY2-F1
#
_entry.id   AF-A0ABD7LVY2-F1
#
_cell.length_a   1.000
_cell.length_b   1.000
_cell.length_c   1.000
_cell.angle_alpha   90.00
_cell.angle_beta   90.00
_cell.angle_gamma   90.00
#
_symmetry.space_group_name_H-M   'P 1'
#
loop_
_entity.id
_entity.type
_entity.pdbx_description
1 polymer ?
#
loop_
_entity_poly.entity_id
_entity_poly.type
_entity_poly.pdbx_seq_one_letter_code
_entity_poly.pdbx_strand_id
1 'polypeptide(L)'
;MEKNVNSTSTKDQYSIIGGLLGDKDKRTRHGLRIMLATFLGVLFLLTGLGSYIYQLGNYNYYLVNNTTPIGSSLEFARSGAEITISDVWTDQNRDVTVVKLGYSQNARKLLSTQGKNYNLYMATKEKDRPKKLEMSYGMLSTDGDAFLFLKGKLEERAYQVFIANQVSLISGDDTADDDTKVNVNEADSVTKALSQYSMNDVNNEGVISFGKKAKPVNTPDNINFRINPYSDSTNVYQGSFLTKDGDIDYSKVVAVTSKNNVVNKLEDQLNASNTNIKKIEATKAEYLERLQQNPDDKDSQESIRQLDSRMETEIKAINDTQKLIDQYKNADFNKDSFGDMKTTFKYLTLTD
;
A
#
# COMPACT_ATOMS: atom_id res chain seq x y z
N MET A 1 -40.79 95.02 -49.10
CA MET A 1 -40.41 94.67 -50.48
C MET A 1 -39.41 93.53 -50.42
N GLU A 2 -39.72 92.45 -51.14
CA GLU A 2 -38.91 91.24 -51.31
C GLU A 2 -37.52 91.52 -51.91
N LYS A 3 -36.52 90.70 -51.55
CA LYS A 3 -36.01 89.65 -52.46
C LYS A 3 -34.96 88.75 -51.82
N ASN A 4 -35.21 87.44 -51.96
CA ASN A 4 -34.29 86.30 -51.89
C ASN A 4 -33.00 86.51 -52.69
N VAL A 5 -31.88 85.96 -52.21
CA VAL A 5 -31.03 84.99 -52.96
C VAL A 5 -30.29 84.06 -51.98
N ASN A 6 -30.46 82.75 -52.20
CA ASN A 6 -29.76 81.61 -51.61
C ASN A 6 -28.30 81.50 -52.03
N SER A 7 -27.44 80.92 -51.17
CA SER A 7 -26.33 80.05 -51.61
C SER A 7 -25.84 79.14 -50.49
N THR A 8 -26.38 77.93 -50.49
CA THR A 8 -25.90 76.61 -50.01
C THR A 8 -24.70 76.54 -49.06
N SER A 9 -25.01 76.17 -47.81
CA SER A 9 -24.14 75.42 -46.90
C SER A 9 -24.09 73.95 -47.35
N THR A 10 -22.92 73.49 -47.79
CA THR A 10 -22.62 72.05 -47.90
C THR A 10 -22.44 71.50 -46.49
N LYS A 11 -23.46 70.76 -46.04
CA LYS A 11 -23.38 69.91 -44.85
C LYS A 11 -22.53 68.69 -45.20
N ASP A 12 -21.30 68.62 -44.71
CA ASP A 12 -20.60 67.35 -44.58
C ASP A 12 -21.32 66.52 -43.50
N GLN A 13 -22.15 65.57 -43.95
CA GLN A 13 -22.73 64.55 -43.07
C GLN A 13 -21.68 63.50 -42.74
N TYR A 14 -20.97 63.66 -41.63
CA TYR A 14 -20.32 62.54 -40.96
C TYR A 14 -21.37 61.79 -40.14
N SER A 15 -21.94 60.71 -40.68
CA SER A 15 -22.77 59.80 -39.91
C SER A 15 -21.90 58.94 -38.98
N ILE A 16 -21.53 59.48 -37.82
CA ILE A 16 -20.97 58.66 -36.75
C ILE A 16 -22.15 58.04 -35.99
N ILE A 17 -22.63 56.90 -36.48
CA ILE A 17 -23.46 56.00 -35.66
C ILE A 17 -22.63 54.75 -35.40
N GLY A 18 -21.70 54.88 -34.45
CA GLY A 18 -21.08 53.74 -33.79
C GLY A 18 -21.81 53.49 -32.47
N GLY A 19 -22.81 52.60 -32.47
CA GLY A 19 -23.35 52.03 -31.23
C GLY A 19 -22.31 51.18 -30.50
N LEU A 20 -22.66 50.55 -29.38
CA LEU A 20 -21.78 49.81 -28.46
C LEU A 20 -20.87 48.71 -29.08
N LEU A 21 -21.06 48.41 -30.37
CA LEU A 21 -20.23 47.52 -31.20
C LEU A 21 -19.87 48.20 -32.54
N GLY A 22 -19.44 49.47 -32.45
CA GLY A 22 -19.28 50.40 -33.56
C GLY A 22 -18.17 50.02 -34.56
N ASP A 23 -18.45 50.38 -35.81
CA ASP A 23 -17.67 50.17 -37.04
C ASP A 23 -17.72 48.73 -37.64
N LYS A 24 -18.15 48.66 -38.91
CA LYS A 24 -18.21 47.41 -39.70
C LYS A 24 -16.88 47.12 -40.41
N ASP A 25 -15.83 47.89 -40.16
CA ASP A 25 -14.49 47.61 -40.68
C ASP A 25 -13.99 46.22 -40.24
N LYS A 26 -13.42 45.47 -41.20
CA LYS A 26 -12.83 44.15 -40.97
C LYS A 26 -11.71 44.22 -39.93
N ARG A 27 -11.00 45.35 -39.84
CA ARG A 27 -9.93 45.58 -38.86
C ARG A 27 -10.47 45.68 -37.43
N THR A 28 -11.55 46.42 -37.21
CA THR A 28 -12.21 46.56 -35.91
C THR A 28 -12.80 45.24 -35.43
N ARG A 29 -13.42 44.45 -36.33
CA ARG A 29 -13.89 43.10 -36.01
C ARG A 29 -12.77 42.12 -35.68
N HIS A 30 -11.61 42.23 -36.32
CA HIS A 30 -10.44 41.41 -36.00
C HIS A 30 -9.87 41.77 -34.62
N GLY A 31 -9.77 43.06 -34.30
CA GLY A 31 -9.35 43.54 -32.98
C GLY A 31 -10.28 43.10 -31.85
N LEU A 32 -11.60 43.17 -32.05
CA LEU A 32 -12.59 42.67 -31.08
C LEU A 32 -12.50 41.15 -30.89
N ARG A 33 -12.24 40.38 -31.95
CA ARG A 33 -12.02 38.92 -31.84
C ARG A 33 -10.76 38.59 -31.06
N ILE A 34 -9.66 39.32 -31.28
CA ILE A 34 -8.43 39.15 -30.50
C ILE A 34 -8.67 39.53 -29.04
N MET A 35 -9.32 40.66 -28.78
CA MET A 35 -9.65 41.09 -27.41
C MET A 35 -10.52 40.06 -26.68
N LEU A 36 -11.56 39.53 -27.35
CA LEU A 36 -12.42 38.48 -26.79
C LEU A 36 -11.63 37.19 -26.55
N ALA A 37 -10.77 36.79 -27.48
CA ALA A 37 -9.91 35.61 -27.32
C ALA A 37 -8.93 35.78 -26.14
N THR A 38 -8.31 36.95 -25.99
CA THR A 38 -7.44 37.28 -24.86
C THR A 38 -8.22 37.26 -23.54
N PHE A 39 -9.42 37.87 -23.51
CA PHE A 39 -10.27 37.86 -22.33
C PHE A 39 -10.68 36.44 -21.92
N LEU A 40 -11.11 35.61 -22.88
CA LEU A 40 -11.42 34.20 -22.64
C LEU A 40 -10.18 33.41 -22.20
N GLY A 41 -9.01 33.69 -22.77
CA GLY A 41 -7.74 33.08 -22.36
C GLY A 41 -7.38 33.40 -20.91
N VAL A 42 -7.50 34.67 -20.51
CA VAL A 42 -7.30 35.08 -19.11
C VAL A 42 -8.34 34.45 -18.19
N LEU A 43 -9.61 34.39 -18.62
CA LEU A 43 -10.67 33.75 -17.84
C LEU A 43 -10.40 32.25 -17.63
N PHE A 44 -9.98 31.51 -18.66
CA PHE A 44 -9.61 30.11 -18.55
C PHE A 44 -8.37 29.88 -17.67
N LEU A 45 -7.38 30.78 -17.72
CA LEU A 45 -6.23 30.71 -16.82
C LEU A 45 -6.65 30.89 -15.36
N LEU A 46 -7.48 31.89 -15.07
CA LEU A 46 -7.97 32.14 -13.71
C LEU A 46 -8.85 31.01 -13.19
N THR A 47 -9.76 30.47 -14.00
CA THR A 47 -10.60 29.32 -13.60
C THR A 47 -9.77 28.05 -13.45
N GLY A 48 -8.76 27.84 -14.29
CA GLY A 48 -7.81 26.72 -14.19
C GLY A 48 -6.98 26.78 -12.91
N LEU A 49 -6.41 27.95 -12.58
CA LEU A 49 -5.69 28.20 -11.33
C LEU A 49 -6.58 27.98 -10.10
N GLY A 50 -7.80 28.54 -10.12
CA GLY A 50 -8.76 28.34 -9.02
C GLY A 50 -9.15 26.88 -8.83
N SER A 51 -9.42 26.16 -9.93
CA SER A 51 -9.74 24.74 -9.89
C SER A 51 -8.57 23.89 -9.40
N TYR A 52 -7.34 24.23 -9.80
CA TYR A 52 -6.13 23.56 -9.34
C TYR A 52 -5.94 23.69 -7.82
N ILE A 53 -6.05 24.91 -7.27
CA ILE A 53 -5.95 25.14 -5.82
C ILE A 53 -7.05 24.38 -5.06
N TYR A 54 -8.28 24.41 -5.57
CA TYR A 54 -9.40 23.68 -4.98
C TYR A 54 -9.18 22.16 -5.00
N GLN A 55 -8.72 21.60 -6.12
CA GLN A 55 -8.41 20.17 -6.22
C GLN A 55 -7.24 19.76 -5.32
N LEU A 56 -6.21 20.60 -5.21
CA LEU A 56 -5.08 20.34 -4.30
C LEU A 56 -5.54 20.32 -2.83
N GLY A 57 -6.45 21.23 -2.46
CA GLY A 57 -7.09 21.22 -1.14
C GLY A 57 -7.91 19.95 -0.88
N ASN A 58 -8.73 19.54 -1.84
CA ASN A 58 -9.52 18.31 -1.75
C ASN A 58 -8.66 17.05 -1.71
N TYR A 59 -7.57 17.01 -2.47
CA TYR A 59 -6.63 15.90 -2.47
C TYR A 59 -5.91 15.78 -1.13
N ASN A 60 -5.44 16.89 -0.56
CA ASN A 60 -4.84 16.90 0.77
C ASN A 60 -5.85 16.48 1.84
N TYR A 61 -7.08 16.98 1.77
CA TYR A 61 -8.18 16.56 2.66
C TYR A 61 -8.45 15.06 2.56
N TYR A 62 -8.49 14.53 1.33
CA TYR A 62 -8.64 13.10 1.07
C TYR A 62 -7.50 12.31 1.72
N LEU A 63 -6.24 12.69 1.49
CA LEU A 63 -5.08 11.99 2.07
C LEU A 63 -5.06 12.02 3.61
N VAL A 64 -5.59 13.08 4.24
CA VAL A 64 -5.64 13.19 5.71
C VAL A 64 -6.75 12.43 6.38
N ASN A 65 -7.83 12.15 5.66
CA ASN A 65 -8.98 11.48 6.23
C ASN A 65 -9.14 10.02 5.77
N ASN A 66 -8.37 9.57 4.78
CA ASN A 66 -8.49 8.22 4.25
C ASN A 66 -7.35 7.28 4.67
N THR A 67 -7.58 5.99 4.47
CA THR A 67 -6.55 4.95 4.60
C THR A 67 -5.45 5.22 3.57
N THR A 68 -4.18 5.02 3.97
CA THR A 68 -3.05 5.12 3.02
C THR A 68 -3.34 4.23 1.81
N PRO A 69 -3.14 4.72 0.56
CA PRO A 69 -3.56 4.01 -0.63
C PRO A 69 -3.08 2.55 -0.68
N ILE A 70 -3.98 1.65 -1.08
CA ILE A 70 -3.63 0.25 -1.33
C ILE A 70 -2.61 0.21 -2.47
N GLY A 71 -1.55 -0.58 -2.30
CA GLY A 71 -0.41 -0.67 -3.21
C GLY A 71 0.75 0.27 -2.86
N SER A 72 0.61 1.15 -1.87
CA SER A 72 1.72 1.99 -1.41
C SER A 72 2.85 1.15 -0.78
N SER A 73 4.09 1.45 -1.19
CA SER A 73 5.31 0.91 -0.57
C SER A 73 5.64 1.70 0.69
N LEU A 74 5.92 0.99 1.78
CA LEU A 74 6.33 1.51 3.08
C LEU A 74 7.74 1.00 3.37
N GLU A 75 8.66 1.92 3.61
CA GLU A 75 10.05 1.60 3.91
C GLU A 75 10.31 1.70 5.42
N PHE A 76 10.89 0.65 6.00
CA PHE A 76 11.37 0.66 7.37
C PHE A 76 12.58 1.61 7.51
N ALA A 77 12.45 2.63 8.36
CA ALA A 77 13.33 3.79 8.37
C ALA A 77 14.84 3.52 8.59
N ARG A 78 15.22 2.37 9.16
CA ARG A 78 16.64 2.02 9.41
C ARG A 78 17.12 0.85 8.56
N SER A 79 16.32 -0.20 8.42
CA SER A 79 16.69 -1.38 7.63
C SER A 79 16.54 -1.16 6.12
N GLY A 80 15.78 -0.15 5.69
CA GLY A 80 15.44 0.05 4.27
C GLY A 80 14.54 -1.07 3.72
N ALA A 81 13.97 -1.90 4.60
CA ALA A 81 13.11 -2.99 4.18
C ALA A 81 11.77 -2.44 3.67
N GLU A 82 11.43 -2.77 2.44
CA GLU A 82 10.18 -2.34 1.81
C GLU A 82 9.07 -3.38 1.96
N ILE A 83 7.93 -2.94 2.45
CA ILE A 83 6.68 -3.70 2.50
C ILE A 83 5.58 -2.94 1.76
N THR A 84 4.49 -3.61 1.39
CA THR A 84 3.39 -2.98 0.65
C THR A 84 2.07 -3.10 1.41
N ILE A 85 1.24 -2.06 1.43
CA ILE A 85 -0.14 -2.18 1.89
C ILE A 85 -0.93 -2.93 0.82
N SER A 86 -1.07 -4.24 0.98
CA SER A 86 -1.72 -5.09 -0.01
C SER A 86 -3.23 -4.95 -0.02
N ASP A 87 -3.84 -4.77 1.15
CA ASP A 87 -5.29 -4.62 1.26
C ASP A 87 -5.71 -4.11 2.64
N VAL A 88 -6.90 -3.51 2.73
CA VAL A 88 -7.54 -3.13 3.99
C VAL A 88 -9.00 -3.53 3.96
N TRP A 89 -9.43 -4.29 4.96
CA TRP A 89 -10.78 -4.82 5.09
C TRP A 89 -11.40 -4.47 6.43
N THR A 90 -12.72 -4.38 6.47
CA THR A 90 -13.48 -4.29 7.70
C THR A 90 -14.81 -5.01 7.57
N ASP A 91 -15.37 -5.44 8.68
CA ASP A 91 -16.67 -6.09 8.70
C ASP A 91 -17.83 -5.07 8.66
N GLN A 92 -19.05 -5.57 8.49
CA GLN A 92 -20.24 -4.73 8.26
C GLN A 92 -20.45 -3.72 9.39
N ASN A 93 -20.18 -4.13 10.63
CA ASN A 93 -20.38 -3.31 11.82
C ASN A 93 -19.17 -2.45 12.19
N ARG A 94 -18.04 -2.59 11.48
CA ARG A 94 -16.75 -1.95 11.79
C ARG A 94 -16.21 -2.34 13.15
N ASP A 95 -16.50 -3.56 13.58
CA ASP A 95 -16.01 -4.13 14.84
C ASP A 95 -14.60 -4.70 14.68
N VAL A 96 -14.23 -5.09 13.46
CA VAL A 96 -12.86 -5.52 13.13
C VAL A 96 -12.41 -4.85 11.83
N THR A 97 -11.20 -4.29 11.86
CA THR A 97 -10.47 -3.82 10.68
C THR A 97 -9.17 -4.58 10.55
N VAL A 98 -8.85 -5.02 9.35
CA VAL A 98 -7.68 -5.85 9.04
C VAL A 98 -6.86 -5.17 7.94
N VAL A 99 -5.57 -4.99 8.18
CA VAL A 99 -4.62 -4.51 7.17
C VAL A 99 -3.70 -5.65 6.79
N LYS A 100 -3.64 -5.93 5.49
CA LYS A 100 -2.75 -6.91 4.90
C LYS A 100 -1.51 -6.21 4.36
N LEU A 101 -0.34 -6.65 4.82
CA LEU A 101 0.95 -6.08 4.46
C LEU A 101 1.78 -7.14 3.71
N GLY A 102 2.07 -6.88 2.45
CA GLY A 102 2.87 -7.74 1.60
C GLY A 102 4.36 -7.58 1.89
N TYR A 103 5.02 -8.70 2.19
CA TYR A 103 6.46 -8.74 2.47
C TYR A 103 7.21 -9.24 1.24
N SER A 104 8.10 -8.41 0.69
CA SER A 104 9.03 -8.82 -0.36
C SER A 104 10.03 -9.85 0.17
N GLN A 105 10.60 -10.66 -0.73
CA GLN A 105 11.66 -11.62 -0.36
C GLN A 105 12.87 -10.93 0.27
N ASN A 106 13.18 -9.71 -0.16
CA ASN A 106 14.24 -8.91 0.45
C ASN A 106 13.87 -8.46 1.88
N ALA A 107 12.65 -7.95 2.08
CA ALA A 107 12.19 -7.55 3.40
C ALA A 107 12.21 -8.71 4.41
N ARG A 108 11.90 -9.93 3.98
CA ARG A 108 11.97 -11.14 4.83
C ARG A 108 13.38 -11.49 5.30
N LYS A 109 14.42 -11.08 4.57
CA LYS A 109 15.82 -11.25 4.99
C LYS A 109 16.23 -10.23 6.05
N LEU A 110 15.64 -9.04 5.99
CA LEU A 110 15.99 -7.90 6.83
C LEU A 110 15.15 -7.81 8.11
N LEU A 111 13.94 -8.34 8.08
CA LEU A 111 12.94 -8.20 9.13
C LEU A 111 12.55 -9.57 9.73
N SER A 112 12.18 -9.57 11.01
CA SER A 112 11.72 -10.79 11.66
C SER A 112 10.38 -11.27 11.11
N THR A 113 10.24 -12.58 10.92
CA THR A 113 8.95 -13.20 10.60
C THR A 113 8.03 -13.40 11.81
N GLN A 114 8.48 -13.05 13.02
CA GLN A 114 7.73 -13.24 14.25
C GLN A 114 7.11 -11.92 14.72
N GLY A 115 5.78 -11.85 14.79
CA GLY A 115 5.04 -10.65 15.20
C GLY A 115 5.47 -10.10 16.56
N LYS A 116 5.81 -10.97 17.53
CA LYS A 116 6.27 -10.60 18.88
C LYS A 116 7.50 -9.69 18.90
N ASN A 117 8.30 -9.70 17.82
CA ASN A 117 9.49 -8.87 17.66
C ASN A 117 9.16 -7.48 17.08
N TYR A 118 7.90 -7.06 17.16
CA TYR A 118 7.44 -5.74 16.78
C TYR A 118 6.74 -5.04 17.92
N ASN A 119 6.85 -3.72 17.94
CA ASN A 119 6.01 -2.84 18.76
C ASN A 119 4.97 -2.14 17.90
N LEU A 120 3.74 -2.14 18.38
CA LEU A 120 2.61 -1.49 17.73
C LEU A 120 2.28 -0.20 18.44
N TYR A 121 2.03 0.85 17.67
CA TYR A 121 1.59 2.13 18.19
C TYR A 121 0.45 2.70 17.37
N MET A 122 -0.44 3.43 18.04
CA MET A 122 -1.46 4.27 17.41
C MET A 122 -1.29 5.70 17.90
N ALA A 123 -1.04 6.63 16.98
CA ALA A 123 -1.03 8.05 17.32
C ALA A 123 -2.45 8.61 17.28
N THR A 124 -2.84 9.24 18.38
CA THR A 124 -4.13 9.89 18.54
C THR A 124 -4.06 10.91 19.69
N LYS A 125 -4.96 11.88 19.71
CA LYS A 125 -5.13 12.78 20.86
C LYS A 125 -5.78 11.99 22.00
N GLU A 126 -5.52 12.38 23.24
CA GLU A 126 -6.05 11.65 24.40
C GLU A 126 -7.59 11.56 24.43
N LYS A 127 -8.26 12.66 24.11
CA LYS A 127 -9.73 12.72 23.96
C LYS A 127 -10.28 11.83 22.84
N ASP A 128 -9.41 11.46 21.90
CA ASP A 128 -9.69 10.79 20.64
C ASP A 128 -9.23 9.31 20.66
N ARG A 129 -8.91 8.78 21.84
CA ARG A 129 -8.51 7.38 22.00
C ARG A 129 -9.73 6.45 21.92
N PRO A 130 -9.71 5.44 21.04
CA PRO A 130 -10.70 4.37 21.07
C PRO A 130 -10.71 3.66 22.43
N LYS A 131 -11.89 3.47 23.04
CA LYS A 131 -11.98 2.97 24.44
C LYS A 131 -11.71 1.47 24.61
N LYS A 132 -11.99 0.66 23.58
CA LYS A 132 -11.93 -0.82 23.63
C LYS A 132 -11.24 -1.37 22.38
N LEU A 133 -10.14 -0.74 22.00
CA LEU A 133 -9.35 -1.20 20.87
C LEU A 133 -8.33 -2.23 21.33
N GLU A 134 -8.31 -3.36 20.64
CA GLU A 134 -7.27 -4.37 20.68
C GLU A 134 -6.53 -4.32 19.33
N MET A 135 -5.20 -4.30 19.37
CA MET A 135 -4.37 -4.38 18.17
C MET A 135 -3.48 -5.61 18.25
N SER A 136 -3.46 -6.40 17.19
CA SER A 136 -2.54 -7.51 17.08
C SER A 136 -1.90 -7.60 15.70
N TYR A 137 -0.67 -8.10 15.66
CA TYR A 137 0.13 -8.17 14.45
C TYR A 137 0.87 -9.50 14.37
N GLY A 138 0.79 -10.15 13.21
CA GLY A 138 1.45 -11.43 12.96
C GLY A 138 1.60 -11.72 11.46
N MET A 139 2.32 -12.78 11.13
CA MET A 139 2.61 -13.17 9.75
C MET A 139 2.01 -14.54 9.48
N LEU A 140 1.20 -14.62 8.42
CA LEU A 140 0.57 -15.86 8.01
C LEU A 140 1.63 -16.77 7.36
N SER A 141 2.13 -17.75 8.10
CA SER A 141 3.31 -18.55 7.74
C SER A 141 4.60 -17.71 7.53
N THR A 142 5.71 -18.38 7.25
CA THR A 142 7.01 -17.73 6.97
C THR A 142 7.03 -16.97 5.64
N ASP A 143 6.17 -17.35 4.69
CA ASP A 143 6.18 -16.85 3.31
C ASP A 143 4.91 -16.07 2.93
N GLY A 144 3.90 -16.02 3.81
CA GLY A 144 2.66 -15.27 3.54
C GLY A 144 2.73 -13.81 3.96
N ASP A 145 1.61 -13.12 3.76
CA ASP A 145 1.44 -11.72 4.10
C ASP A 145 1.40 -11.52 5.63
N ALA A 146 1.78 -10.34 6.08
CA ALA A 146 1.56 -9.93 7.46
C ALA A 146 0.17 -9.31 7.63
N PHE A 147 -0.41 -9.47 8.81
CA PHE A 147 -1.74 -9.02 9.15
C PHE A 147 -1.69 -8.17 10.42
N LEU A 148 -2.24 -6.96 10.33
CA LEU A 148 -2.56 -6.13 11.48
C LEU A 148 -4.08 -6.18 11.69
N PHE A 149 -4.49 -6.66 12.86
CA PHE A 149 -5.89 -6.73 13.27
C PHE A 149 -6.17 -5.63 14.28
N LEU A 150 -7.22 -4.86 14.04
CA LEU A 150 -7.78 -3.85 14.92
C LEU A 150 -9.18 -4.31 15.30
N LYS A 151 -9.35 -4.84 16.53
CA LYS A 151 -10.64 -5.24 17.06
C LYS A 151 -11.15 -4.15 18.00
N GLY A 152 -12.35 -3.66 17.73
CA GLY A 152 -12.98 -2.55 18.42
C GLY A 152 -13.41 -1.48 17.44
N LYS A 153 -14.58 -0.90 17.71
CA LYS A 153 -15.20 0.11 16.84
C LYS A 153 -14.36 1.38 16.79
N LEU A 154 -13.88 1.71 15.60
CA LEU A 154 -13.19 2.96 15.31
C LEU A 154 -14.19 4.00 14.77
N GLU A 155 -13.91 5.27 15.00
CA GLU A 155 -14.69 6.37 14.43
C GLU A 155 -14.32 6.61 12.95
N GLU A 156 -15.18 7.33 12.23
CA GLU A 156 -14.99 7.73 10.83
C GLU A 156 -13.89 8.79 10.68
N ARG A 157 -12.64 8.35 10.85
CA ARG A 157 -11.43 9.15 10.68
C ARG A 157 -10.21 8.28 10.47
N ALA A 158 -9.15 8.88 9.95
CA ALA A 158 -7.85 8.24 9.86
C ALA A 158 -7.14 8.18 11.21
N TYR A 159 -6.63 7.00 11.55
CA TYR A 159 -5.71 6.76 12.66
C TYR A 159 -4.33 6.48 12.10
N GLN A 160 -3.31 7.14 12.65
CA GLN A 160 -1.93 6.90 12.28
C GLN A 160 -1.39 5.72 13.08
N VAL A 161 -0.99 4.66 12.40
CA VAL A 161 -0.41 3.45 12.99
C VAL A 161 1.09 3.40 12.70
N PHE A 162 1.85 2.90 13.68
CA PHE A 162 3.28 2.63 13.55
C PHE A 162 3.54 1.17 13.91
N ILE A 163 4.41 0.54 13.13
CA ILE A 163 4.96 -0.78 13.40
C ILE A 163 6.46 -0.62 13.47
N ALA A 164 7.04 -0.85 14.65
CA ALA A 164 8.47 -0.70 14.90
C ALA A 164 9.10 -2.07 15.14
N ASN A 165 10.08 -2.43 14.31
CA ASN A 165 10.87 -3.64 14.42
C ASN A 165 11.76 -3.59 15.68
N GLN A 166 11.86 -4.68 16.43
CA GLN A 166 12.66 -4.76 17.65
C GLN A 166 14.02 -5.44 17.45
N VAL A 167 14.21 -6.18 16.36
CA VAL A 167 15.41 -7.00 16.15
C VAL A 167 16.03 -6.73 14.78
N SER A 168 17.35 -6.72 14.71
CA SER A 168 18.07 -6.68 13.44
C SER A 168 18.46 -8.10 13.10
N LEU A 169 18.19 -8.51 11.88
CA LEU A 169 18.74 -9.74 11.33
C LEU A 169 20.04 -9.38 10.61
N ILE A 170 21.12 -10.09 10.92
CA ILE A 170 22.37 -10.00 10.17
C ILE A 170 22.24 -10.97 8.98
N SER A 171 22.42 -10.47 7.76
CA SER A 171 22.41 -11.30 6.56
C SER A 171 23.80 -11.93 6.40
N GLY A 172 23.87 -13.26 6.30
CA GLY A 172 25.09 -14.07 6.40
C GLY A 172 26.17 -13.91 5.32
N ASP A 173 26.23 -12.77 4.62
CA ASP A 173 27.41 -12.38 3.82
C ASP A 173 28.46 -11.64 4.67
N ASP A 174 28.12 -11.22 5.89
CA ASP A 174 29.09 -10.71 6.85
C ASP A 174 29.74 -11.89 7.58
N THR A 175 31.03 -12.08 7.31
CA THR A 175 31.90 -13.08 7.94
C THR A 175 32.07 -12.81 9.44
N ALA A 176 31.09 -13.27 10.22
CA ALA A 176 31.21 -13.50 11.65
C ALA A 176 30.23 -14.61 12.05
N ASP A 177 30.78 -15.72 12.54
CA ASP A 177 30.07 -16.71 13.36
C ASP A 177 29.21 -16.01 14.42
N ASP A 178 27.89 -16.01 14.25
CA ASP A 178 26.88 -16.41 15.24
C ASP A 178 25.50 -15.94 14.76
N ASP A 179 24.49 -16.79 14.98
CA ASP A 179 23.06 -16.59 14.73
C ASP A 179 22.47 -15.54 15.69
N THR A 180 23.05 -14.34 15.71
CA THR A 180 22.85 -13.33 16.75
C THR A 180 21.80 -12.29 16.34
N LYS A 181 20.57 -12.48 16.83
CA LYS A 181 19.54 -11.42 16.84
C LYS A 181 19.99 -10.32 17.80
N VAL A 182 20.35 -9.15 17.28
CA VAL A 182 20.62 -7.98 18.12
C VAL A 182 19.29 -7.28 18.40
N ASN A 183 18.94 -7.10 19.68
CA ASN A 183 17.82 -6.25 20.07
C ASN A 183 18.22 -4.79 19.81
N VAL A 184 17.53 -4.16 18.87
CA VAL A 184 17.92 -2.85 18.34
C VAL A 184 17.00 -1.73 18.79
N ASN A 185 15.92 -2.03 19.51
CA ASN A 185 14.90 -1.04 19.87
C ASN A 185 14.22 -1.41 21.21
N GLU A 186 14.72 -0.85 22.32
CA GLU A 186 13.97 -0.84 23.59
C GLU A 186 12.69 0.01 23.43
N ALA A 187 11.54 -0.54 23.83
CA ALA A 187 10.23 0.05 23.56
C ALA A 187 10.08 1.49 24.08
N ASP A 188 10.72 1.84 25.19
CA ASP A 188 10.65 3.19 25.76
C ASP A 188 11.51 4.21 25.00
N SER A 189 12.63 3.76 24.42
CA SER A 189 13.43 4.57 23.49
C SER A 189 12.65 4.87 22.21
N VAL A 190 11.98 3.84 21.65
CA VAL A 190 11.09 4.00 20.49
C VAL A 190 9.94 4.96 20.79
N THR A 191 9.29 4.80 21.95
CA THR A 191 8.17 5.67 22.36
C THR A 191 8.63 7.13 22.45
N LYS A 192 9.79 7.39 23.09
CA LYS A 192 10.36 8.73 23.21
C LYS A 192 10.76 9.33 21.87
N ALA A 193 11.32 8.53 20.96
CA ALA A 193 11.66 8.98 19.62
C ALA A 193 10.41 9.30 18.79
N LEU A 194 9.38 8.45 18.85
CA LEU A 194 8.13 8.64 18.12
C LEU A 194 7.27 9.78 18.68
N SER A 195 7.35 10.07 19.99
CA SER A 195 6.60 11.18 20.60
C SER A 195 7.15 12.57 20.26
N GLN A 196 8.35 12.66 19.65
CA GLN A 196 8.93 13.94 19.23
C GLN A 196 8.31 14.49 17.93
N TYR A 197 7.54 13.67 17.22
CA TYR A 197 6.86 14.09 15.99
C TYR A 197 5.52 14.76 16.30
N SER A 198 5.15 15.78 15.52
CA SER A 198 3.86 16.45 15.62
C SER A 198 2.85 15.86 14.63
N MET A 199 1.56 15.95 14.95
CA MET A 199 0.47 15.68 13.99
C MET A 199 0.53 16.60 12.76
N ASN A 200 1.23 17.73 12.84
CA ASN A 200 1.43 18.67 11.74
C ASN A 200 2.64 18.34 10.87
N ASP A 201 3.50 17.39 11.27
CA ASP A 201 4.66 16.95 10.49
C ASP A 201 4.23 15.95 9.38
N VAL A 202 3.17 16.25 8.62
CA VAL A 202 2.62 15.35 7.59
C VAL A 202 3.26 15.64 6.23
N ASN A 203 3.69 14.60 5.51
CA ASN A 203 4.20 14.72 4.14
C ASN A 203 3.08 14.88 3.10
N ASN A 204 3.47 15.03 1.84
CA ASN A 204 2.56 15.18 0.70
C ASN A 204 1.71 13.92 0.45
N GLU A 205 2.06 12.80 1.07
CA GLU A 205 1.36 11.51 1.00
C GLU A 205 0.36 11.35 2.16
N GLY A 206 0.28 12.33 3.06
CA GLY A 206 -0.59 12.20 4.21
C GLY A 206 -0.09 11.13 5.18
N VAL A 207 1.18 11.12 5.55
CA VAL A 207 1.69 10.36 6.69
C VAL A 207 2.70 11.20 7.44
N ILE A 208 2.96 10.88 8.70
CA ILE A 208 3.94 11.65 9.49
C ILE A 208 5.34 11.44 8.88
N SER A 209 5.95 12.54 8.45
CA SER A 209 7.27 12.60 7.82
C SER A 209 8.37 12.65 8.86
N PHE A 210 9.18 11.60 8.90
CA PHE A 210 10.33 11.53 9.80
C PHE A 210 11.58 12.27 9.28
N GLY A 211 11.51 12.91 8.11
CA GLY A 211 12.68 13.33 7.34
C GLY A 211 13.09 14.81 7.38
N LYS A 212 12.27 15.73 7.91
CA LYS A 212 12.55 17.18 7.83
C LYS A 212 13.23 17.78 9.05
N LYS A 213 13.19 17.11 10.20
CA LYS A 213 13.99 17.47 11.38
C LYS A 213 15.14 16.47 11.44
N ALA A 214 16.36 16.95 11.65
CA ALA A 214 17.59 16.13 11.67
C ALA A 214 17.30 14.75 12.28
N LYS A 215 17.51 13.67 11.49
CA LYS A 215 17.24 12.29 11.92
C LYS A 215 17.70 12.16 13.37
N PRO A 216 16.82 11.99 14.36
CA PRO A 216 17.27 11.82 15.72
C PRO A 216 18.31 10.70 15.70
N VAL A 217 19.38 10.83 16.48
CA VAL A 217 20.55 9.92 16.48
C VAL A 217 20.15 8.45 16.70
N ASN A 218 18.90 8.18 17.06
CA ASN A 218 18.28 6.86 17.18
C ASN A 218 16.87 6.82 16.54
N THR A 219 16.71 7.08 15.24
CA THR A 219 15.42 6.83 14.57
C THR A 219 15.09 5.33 14.67
N PRO A 220 13.94 4.96 15.25
CA PRO A 220 13.55 3.56 15.35
C PRO A 220 13.36 2.97 13.96
N ASP A 221 13.55 1.65 13.85
CA ASP A 221 13.32 0.95 12.60
C ASP A 221 11.82 0.70 12.47
N ASN A 222 11.10 1.62 11.83
CA ASN A 222 9.65 1.59 11.80
C ASN A 222 9.09 2.01 10.45
N ILE A 223 7.86 1.59 10.22
CA ILE A 223 6.96 2.14 9.21
C ILE A 223 5.83 2.90 9.89
N ASN A 224 5.16 3.74 9.13
CA ASN A 224 3.89 4.33 9.54
C ASN A 224 2.92 4.41 8.35
N PHE A 225 1.62 4.36 8.65
CA PHE A 225 0.56 4.49 7.66
C PHE A 225 -0.75 4.86 8.34
N ARG A 226 -1.75 5.27 7.56
CA ARG A 226 -3.08 5.63 8.03
C ARG A 226 -4.09 4.53 7.77
N ILE A 227 -5.01 4.36 8.72
CA ILE A 227 -6.14 3.44 8.61
C ILE A 227 -7.42 4.21 8.96
N ASN A 228 -8.40 4.18 8.07
CA ASN A 228 -9.78 4.61 8.32
C ASN A 228 -10.73 3.50 7.81
N PRO A 229 -11.50 2.83 8.69
CA PRO A 229 -12.45 1.78 8.28
C PRO A 229 -13.61 2.27 7.39
N TYR A 230 -13.76 3.57 7.24
CA TYR A 230 -14.78 4.23 6.44
C TYR A 230 -14.21 4.86 5.15
N SER A 231 -12.91 4.66 4.89
CA SER A 231 -12.25 5.11 3.66
C SER A 231 -12.85 4.40 2.44
N ASP A 232 -12.97 5.10 1.30
CA ASP A 232 -13.41 4.51 0.03
C ASP A 232 -12.52 3.34 -0.41
N SER A 233 -11.24 3.37 -0.03
CA SER A 233 -10.26 2.32 -0.29
C SER A 233 -10.38 1.11 0.65
N THR A 234 -11.20 1.17 1.70
CA THR A 234 -11.34 0.06 2.65
C THR A 234 -12.50 -0.85 2.24
N ASN A 235 -12.17 -2.12 1.98
CA ASN A 235 -13.14 -3.12 1.57
C ASN A 235 -14.06 -3.51 2.72
N VAL A 236 -15.36 -3.69 2.44
CA VAL A 236 -16.38 -4.01 3.44
C VAL A 236 -16.94 -5.40 3.22
N TYR A 237 -16.65 -6.30 4.15
CA TYR A 237 -17.27 -7.61 4.19
C TYR A 237 -18.70 -7.52 4.75
N GLN A 238 -19.69 -8.03 4.01
CA GLN A 238 -21.10 -8.09 4.41
C GLN A 238 -21.34 -9.26 5.37
N GLY A 239 -20.70 -9.21 6.54
CA GLY A 239 -20.79 -10.19 7.61
C GLY A 239 -20.01 -9.70 8.83
N SER A 240 -19.62 -10.62 9.72
CA SER A 240 -18.76 -10.31 10.86
C SER A 240 -17.45 -11.09 10.80
N PHE A 241 -16.36 -10.44 11.20
CA PHE A 241 -15.08 -11.10 11.47
C PHE A 241 -14.94 -11.54 12.93
N LEU A 242 -16.01 -11.47 13.71
CA LEU A 242 -16.05 -11.98 15.07
C LEU A 242 -16.77 -13.34 15.12
N THR A 243 -16.26 -14.22 15.97
CA THR A 243 -16.97 -15.42 16.39
C THR A 243 -18.16 -15.04 17.27
N LYS A 244 -19.03 -16.03 17.58
CA LYS A 244 -20.15 -15.82 18.50
C LYS A 244 -19.71 -15.40 19.90
N ASP A 245 -18.50 -15.76 20.30
CA ASP A 245 -17.91 -15.44 21.60
C ASP A 245 -17.25 -14.04 21.62
N GLY A 246 -17.21 -13.36 20.47
CA GLY A 246 -16.63 -12.02 20.33
C GLY A 246 -15.11 -12.00 20.08
N ASP A 247 -14.51 -13.14 19.78
CA ASP A 247 -13.11 -13.24 19.35
C ASP A 247 -12.97 -13.09 17.84
N ILE A 248 -11.76 -12.77 17.35
CA ILE A 248 -11.52 -12.66 15.91
C ILE A 248 -11.63 -14.05 15.26
N ASP A 249 -12.47 -14.16 14.25
CA ASP A 249 -12.57 -15.33 13.36
C ASP A 249 -11.47 -15.25 12.29
N TYR A 250 -10.28 -15.71 12.66
CA TYR A 250 -9.09 -15.72 11.80
C TYR A 250 -9.31 -16.47 10.48
N SER A 251 -10.00 -17.61 10.53
CA SER A 251 -10.45 -18.38 9.37
C SER A 251 -11.26 -17.52 8.41
N LYS A 252 -12.26 -16.78 8.93
CA LYS A 252 -13.09 -15.90 8.12
C LYS A 252 -12.30 -14.77 7.49
N VAL A 253 -11.40 -14.14 8.26
CA VAL A 253 -10.53 -13.08 7.75
C VAL A 253 -9.75 -13.58 6.55
N VAL A 254 -8.96 -14.66 6.70
CA VAL A 254 -8.14 -15.19 5.59
C VAL A 254 -9.00 -15.63 4.41
N ALA A 255 -10.15 -16.24 4.68
CA ALA A 255 -11.09 -16.68 3.65
C ALA A 255 -11.60 -15.51 2.79
N VAL A 256 -11.84 -14.34 3.38
CA VAL A 256 -12.35 -13.16 2.68
C VAL A 256 -11.22 -12.36 2.03
N THR A 257 -10.11 -12.15 2.73
CA THR A 257 -9.05 -11.22 2.29
C THR A 257 -7.99 -11.84 1.36
N SER A 258 -7.93 -13.18 1.31
CA SER A 258 -6.78 -13.87 0.71
C SER A 258 -7.15 -15.06 -0.17
N LYS A 259 -8.23 -15.78 0.13
CA LYS A 259 -8.53 -17.10 -0.45
C LYS A 259 -8.40 -17.17 -1.96
N ASN A 260 -9.18 -16.41 -2.72
CA ASN A 260 -9.23 -16.60 -4.18
C ASN A 260 -7.90 -16.26 -4.87
N ASN A 261 -7.25 -15.17 -4.46
CA ASN A 261 -5.99 -14.75 -5.06
C ASN A 261 -4.86 -15.73 -4.70
N VAL A 262 -4.77 -16.15 -3.43
CA VAL A 262 -3.72 -17.06 -2.97
C VAL A 262 -3.92 -18.46 -3.55
N VAL A 263 -5.14 -18.99 -3.54
CA VAL A 263 -5.42 -20.32 -4.13
C VAL A 263 -5.04 -20.37 -5.60
N ASN A 264 -5.41 -19.35 -6.39
CA ASN A 264 -5.04 -19.31 -7.81
C ASN A 264 -3.51 -19.32 -8.01
N LYS A 265 -2.76 -18.53 -7.22
CA LYS A 265 -1.29 -18.52 -7.29
C LYS A 265 -0.67 -19.86 -6.89
N LEU A 266 -1.20 -20.50 -5.85
CA LEU A 266 -0.74 -21.81 -5.42
C LEU A 266 -1.06 -22.89 -6.47
N GLU A 267 -2.22 -22.82 -7.12
CA GLU A 267 -2.59 -23.70 -8.23
C GLU A 267 -1.66 -23.51 -9.44
N ASP A 268 -1.27 -22.26 -9.77
CA ASP A 268 -0.27 -21.98 -10.79
C ASP A 268 1.11 -22.56 -10.44
N GLN A 269 1.54 -22.44 -9.18
CA GLN A 269 2.78 -23.06 -8.68
C GLN A 269 2.73 -24.59 -8.77
N LEU A 270 1.61 -25.19 -8.36
CA LEU A 270 1.37 -26.63 -8.46
C LEU A 270 1.45 -27.12 -9.92
N ASN A 271 0.86 -26.36 -10.86
CA ASN A 271 0.92 -26.67 -12.29
C ASN A 271 2.35 -26.54 -12.85
N ALA A 272 3.12 -25.56 -12.39
CA ALA A 272 4.52 -25.38 -12.79
C ALA A 272 5.40 -26.55 -12.32
N SER A 273 5.30 -26.95 -11.06
CA SER A 273 6.05 -28.10 -10.52
C SER A 273 5.66 -29.42 -11.21
N ASN A 274 4.36 -29.65 -11.47
CA ASN A 274 3.92 -30.81 -12.25
C ASN A 274 4.49 -30.80 -13.68
N THR A 275 4.61 -29.63 -14.31
CA THR A 275 5.23 -29.49 -15.63
C THR A 275 6.73 -29.78 -15.57
N ASN A 276 7.41 -29.38 -14.51
CA ASN A 276 8.83 -29.68 -14.31
C ASN A 276 9.07 -31.18 -14.10
N ILE A 277 8.24 -31.87 -13.32
CA ILE A 277 8.32 -33.33 -13.18
C ILE A 277 8.23 -34.02 -14.53
N LYS A 278 7.25 -33.67 -15.38
CA LYS A 278 7.12 -34.25 -16.73
C LYS A 278 8.37 -34.02 -17.59
N LYS A 279 8.99 -32.85 -17.49
CA LYS A 279 10.27 -32.56 -18.18
C LYS A 279 11.43 -33.39 -17.62
N ILE A 280 11.49 -33.55 -16.30
CA ILE A 280 12.51 -34.38 -15.64
C ILE A 280 12.36 -35.83 -16.06
N GLU A 281 11.13 -36.38 -16.04
CA GLU A 281 10.83 -37.75 -16.48
C GLU A 281 11.21 -37.98 -17.95
N ALA A 282 10.83 -37.08 -18.85
CA ALA A 282 11.20 -37.17 -20.27
C ALA A 282 12.74 -37.12 -20.47
N THR A 283 13.42 -36.24 -19.73
CA THR A 283 14.89 -36.12 -19.78
C THR A 283 15.57 -37.38 -19.21
N LYS A 284 15.01 -37.94 -18.13
CA LYS A 284 15.50 -39.16 -17.51
C LYS A 284 15.35 -40.35 -18.46
N ALA A 285 14.25 -40.44 -19.20
CA ALA A 285 14.04 -41.48 -20.20
C ALA A 285 15.14 -41.47 -21.28
N GLU A 286 15.50 -40.30 -21.79
CA GLU A 286 16.60 -40.12 -22.76
C GLU A 286 17.95 -40.64 -22.20
N TYR A 287 18.30 -40.31 -20.96
CA TYR A 287 19.53 -40.82 -20.33
C TYR A 287 19.50 -42.32 -20.06
N LEU A 288 18.32 -42.88 -19.72
CA LEU A 288 18.16 -44.31 -19.57
C LEU A 288 18.33 -45.05 -20.90
N GLU A 289 17.82 -44.49 -22.02
CA GLU A 289 18.05 -45.04 -23.36
C GLU A 289 19.54 -45.01 -23.74
N ARG A 290 20.27 -43.95 -23.40
CA ARG A 290 21.73 -43.88 -23.59
C ARG A 290 22.47 -44.93 -22.80
N LEU A 291 22.06 -45.20 -21.55
CA LEU A 291 22.64 -46.28 -20.74
C LEU A 291 22.31 -47.68 -21.26
N GLN A 292 21.18 -47.87 -21.92
CA GLN A 292 20.89 -49.14 -22.61
C GLN A 292 21.85 -49.36 -23.79
N GLN A 293 22.22 -48.30 -24.50
CA GLN A 293 23.17 -48.36 -25.62
C GLN A 293 24.63 -48.42 -25.15
N ASN A 294 24.96 -47.75 -24.04
CA ASN A 294 26.28 -47.69 -23.44
C ASN A 294 26.18 -47.74 -21.89
N PRO A 295 26.25 -48.95 -21.28
CA PRO A 295 26.07 -49.11 -19.83
C PRO A 295 27.10 -48.37 -18.96
N ASP A 296 28.29 -48.11 -19.50
CA ASP A 296 29.41 -47.48 -18.78
C ASP A 296 29.44 -45.94 -18.95
N ASP A 297 28.41 -45.34 -19.55
CA ASP A 297 28.27 -43.89 -19.69
C ASP A 297 28.07 -43.20 -18.31
N LYS A 298 29.19 -42.75 -17.74
CA LYS A 298 29.21 -42.05 -16.45
C LYS A 298 28.45 -40.72 -16.47
N ASP A 299 28.40 -40.03 -17.59
CA ASP A 299 27.73 -38.73 -17.70
C ASP A 299 26.21 -38.92 -17.61
N SER A 300 25.69 -39.97 -18.27
CA SER A 300 24.28 -40.35 -18.18
C SER A 300 23.91 -40.84 -16.77
N GLN A 301 24.78 -41.62 -16.11
CA GLN A 301 24.55 -42.07 -14.72
C GLN A 301 24.47 -40.88 -13.74
N GLU A 302 25.39 -39.92 -13.85
CA GLU A 302 25.42 -38.74 -12.98
C GLU A 302 24.23 -37.82 -13.26
N SER A 303 23.88 -37.62 -14.54
CA SER A 303 22.71 -36.83 -14.93
C SER A 303 21.41 -37.40 -14.35
N ILE A 304 21.24 -38.73 -14.33
CA ILE A 304 20.08 -39.38 -13.71
C ILE A 304 20.01 -39.09 -12.20
N ARG A 305 21.13 -39.17 -11.48
CA ARG A 305 21.15 -38.87 -10.02
C ARG A 305 20.75 -37.43 -9.74
N GLN A 306 21.25 -36.48 -10.52
CA GLN A 306 20.89 -35.07 -10.40
C GLN A 306 19.41 -34.83 -10.72
N LEU A 307 18.88 -35.50 -11.75
CA LEU A 307 17.46 -35.46 -12.09
C LEU A 307 16.59 -36.04 -10.98
N ASP A 308 17.01 -37.13 -10.33
CA ASP A 308 16.29 -37.73 -9.21
C ASP A 308 16.23 -36.79 -8.00
N SER A 309 17.35 -36.16 -7.62
CA SER A 309 17.37 -35.16 -6.55
C SER A 309 16.46 -33.95 -6.85
N ARG A 310 16.45 -33.48 -8.11
CA ARG A 310 15.53 -32.43 -8.56
C ARG A 310 14.08 -32.88 -8.51
N MET A 311 13.79 -34.12 -8.89
CA MET A 311 12.45 -34.69 -8.84
C MET A 311 11.93 -34.77 -7.41
N GLU A 312 12.76 -35.21 -6.45
CA GLU A 312 12.42 -35.23 -5.02
C GLU A 312 12.09 -33.84 -4.50
N THR A 313 12.85 -32.83 -4.92
CA THR A 313 12.60 -31.42 -4.55
C THR A 313 11.25 -30.94 -5.08
N GLU A 314 10.92 -31.23 -6.34
CA GLU A 314 9.63 -30.88 -6.94
C GLU A 314 8.46 -31.64 -6.30
N ILE A 315 8.61 -32.92 -5.97
CA ILE A 315 7.59 -33.71 -5.26
C ILE A 315 7.32 -33.13 -3.87
N LYS A 316 8.37 -32.74 -3.15
CA LYS A 316 8.22 -32.06 -1.86
C LYS A 316 7.47 -30.74 -2.01
N ALA A 317 7.84 -29.92 -3.01
CA ALA A 317 7.17 -28.66 -3.29
C ALA A 317 5.68 -28.85 -3.64
N ILE A 318 5.33 -29.87 -4.42
CA ILE A 318 3.93 -30.25 -4.72
C ILE A 318 3.16 -30.58 -3.44
N ASN A 319 3.72 -31.44 -2.59
CA ASN A 319 3.07 -31.85 -1.34
C ASN A 319 2.86 -30.68 -0.39
N ASP A 320 3.86 -29.80 -0.25
CA ASP A 320 3.78 -28.61 0.60
C ASP A 320 2.75 -27.61 0.02
N THR A 321 2.75 -27.40 -1.30
CA THR A 321 1.78 -26.52 -1.99
C THR A 321 0.34 -27.04 -1.88
N GLN A 322 0.12 -28.35 -2.05
CA GLN A 322 -1.22 -28.94 -1.94
C GLN A 322 -1.80 -28.79 -0.52
N LYS A 323 -0.98 -29.01 0.51
CA LYS A 323 -1.39 -28.77 1.91
C LYS A 323 -1.82 -27.32 2.13
N LEU A 324 -1.08 -26.36 1.57
CA LEU A 324 -1.44 -24.95 1.65
C LEU A 324 -2.76 -24.67 0.91
N ILE A 325 -2.94 -25.19 -0.30
CA ILE A 325 -4.20 -25.07 -1.05
C ILE A 325 -5.37 -25.58 -0.22
N ASP A 326 -5.23 -26.77 0.39
CA ASP A 326 -6.27 -27.37 1.20
C ASP A 326 -6.56 -26.53 2.45
N GLN A 327 -5.54 -25.98 3.11
CA GLN A 327 -5.71 -25.07 4.24
C GLN A 327 -6.49 -23.81 3.85
N TYR A 328 -6.15 -23.17 2.71
CA TYR A 328 -6.89 -22.01 2.20
C TYR A 328 -8.31 -22.36 1.74
N LYS A 329 -8.52 -23.53 1.14
CA LYS A 329 -9.85 -24.00 0.71
C LYS A 329 -10.76 -24.31 1.89
N ASN A 330 -10.22 -24.97 2.92
CA ASN A 330 -10.94 -25.34 4.14
C ASN A 330 -11.04 -24.20 5.16
N ALA A 331 -10.31 -23.10 4.94
CA ALA A 331 -10.23 -21.96 5.84
C ALA A 331 -9.88 -22.39 7.27
N ASP A 332 -8.89 -23.27 7.42
CA ASP A 332 -8.43 -23.73 8.74
C ASP A 332 -7.28 -22.84 9.22
N PHE A 333 -7.66 -21.64 9.70
CA PHE A 333 -6.72 -20.67 10.24
C PHE A 333 -7.17 -20.23 11.62
N ASN A 334 -6.30 -20.46 12.59
CA ASN A 334 -6.45 -19.96 13.95
C ASN A 334 -5.42 -18.85 14.20
N LYS A 335 -5.42 -18.33 15.42
CA LYS A 335 -4.45 -17.33 15.86
C LYS A 335 -3.00 -17.79 15.64
N ASP A 336 -2.71 -19.07 15.91
CA ASP A 336 -1.35 -19.63 15.82
C ASP A 336 -0.85 -19.73 14.37
N SER A 337 -1.76 -19.70 13.39
CA SER A 337 -1.40 -19.63 11.96
C SER A 337 -0.65 -18.35 11.60
N PHE A 338 -0.72 -17.32 12.44
CA PHE A 338 -0.01 -16.04 12.29
C PHE A 338 1.32 -15.98 13.06
N GLY A 339 1.78 -17.14 13.54
CA GLY A 339 2.97 -17.28 14.38
C GLY A 339 2.80 -16.59 15.75
N ASP A 340 3.92 -16.34 16.42
CA ASP A 340 3.93 -15.61 17.67
C ASP A 340 3.55 -14.14 17.44
N MET A 341 2.26 -13.83 17.57
CA MET A 341 1.74 -12.48 17.33
C MET A 341 2.14 -11.49 18.44
N LYS A 342 2.35 -10.22 18.07
CA LYS A 342 2.26 -9.12 19.03
C LYS A 342 0.79 -8.82 19.30
N THR A 343 0.38 -8.80 20.55
CA THR A 343 -1.02 -8.57 20.96
C THR A 343 -1.21 -7.31 21.81
N THR A 344 -0.14 -6.56 22.04
CA THR A 344 -0.15 -5.33 22.83
C THR A 344 0.33 -4.16 21.98
N PHE A 345 -0.25 -2.99 22.23
CA PHE A 345 0.12 -1.75 21.57
C PHE A 345 0.13 -0.60 22.58
N LYS A 346 0.75 0.53 22.22
CA LYS A 346 0.74 1.75 23.02
C LYS A 346 0.11 2.91 22.23
N TYR A 347 -0.62 3.78 22.91
CA TYR A 347 -1.02 5.06 22.33
C TYR A 347 0.15 6.04 22.34
N LEU A 348 0.37 6.73 21.23
CA LEU A 348 1.27 7.87 21.16
C LEU A 348 0.44 9.15 21.19
N THR A 349 0.57 9.91 22.27
CA THR A 349 0.04 11.28 22.29
C THR A 349 1.05 12.16 21.57
N LEU A 350 0.71 12.58 20.36
CA LEU A 350 1.51 13.55 19.62
C LEU A 350 1.07 14.96 20.03
N THR A 351 2.02 15.88 20.14
CA THR A 351 1.74 17.30 20.37
C THR A 351 1.15 17.92 19.12
N ASP A 352 0.25 18.89 19.31
CA ASP A 352 -0.25 19.75 18.23
C ASP A 352 0.90 20.57 17.62
#